data_AF-A0A1D6NKY3-F1
#
_entry.id   AF-A0A1D6NKY3-F1
#
_cell.length_a   1.000
_cell.length_b   1.000
_cell.length_c   1.000
_cell.angle_alpha   90.00
_cell.angle_beta   90.00
_cell.angle_gamma   90.00
#
_symmetry.space_group_name_H-M   'P 1'
#
loop_
_entity.id
_entity.type
_entity.pdbx_description
1 polymer ?
#
loop_
_entity_poly.entity_id
_entity_poly.type
_entity_poly.pdbx_seq_one_letter_code
_entity_poly.pdbx_strand_id
1 'polypeptide(L)'
;MPREVTGEPVGEVRAVSGMHERKAEMARFADAFIALPGGYGTLEELLEVITWAQLGIHKKPVGLLNVDGFYDPLLSFIDMAVNEGFIKEDARRIVISAPTAKELVLKLEEYVPEYEVGLVWEDQMPPSAAAAHGFAPELVEPGITSSS
;
A
#
# COMPACT_ATOMS: atom_id res chain seq x y z
N MET A 1 -8.80 -24.05 -7.36
CA MET A 1 -8.98 -22.61 -7.14
C MET A 1 -10.33 -22.22 -7.73
N PRO A 2 -11.15 -21.38 -7.07
CA PRO A 2 -12.36 -20.90 -7.73
C PRO A 2 -11.94 -20.12 -8.97
N ARG A 3 -12.68 -20.31 -10.05
CA ARG A 3 -12.48 -19.58 -11.30
C ARG A 3 -12.79 -18.11 -11.01
N GLU A 4 -11.79 -17.22 -11.14
CA GLU A 4 -12.03 -15.79 -11.10
C GLU A 4 -13.14 -15.47 -12.10
N VAL A 5 -14.21 -14.84 -11.62
CA VAL A 5 -15.33 -14.45 -12.46
C VAL A 5 -14.90 -13.17 -13.17
N THR A 6 -14.30 -13.32 -14.35
CA THR A 6 -13.99 -12.19 -15.22
C THR A 6 -15.25 -11.83 -16.02
N GLY A 7 -15.88 -10.71 -15.65
CA GLY A 7 -16.90 -10.08 -16.48
C GLY A 7 -16.27 -9.37 -17.69
N GLU A 8 -17.09 -8.73 -18.52
CA GLU A 8 -16.56 -7.78 -19.50
C GLU A 8 -15.87 -6.63 -18.75
N PRO A 9 -14.62 -6.29 -19.08
CA PRO A 9 -13.92 -5.22 -18.41
C PRO A 9 -14.59 -3.89 -18.72
N VAL A 10 -14.76 -3.07 -17.68
CA VAL A 10 -15.23 -1.70 -17.81
C VAL A 10 -14.01 -0.78 -17.77
N GLY A 11 -13.82 0.03 -18.81
CA GLY A 11 -12.70 0.96 -18.91
C GLY A 11 -11.46 0.39 -19.59
N GLU A 12 -10.28 0.83 -19.16
CA GLU A 12 -8.99 0.45 -19.74
C GLU A 12 -8.44 -0.84 -19.12
N VAL A 13 -7.93 -1.74 -19.95
CA VAL A 13 -7.23 -2.96 -19.52
C VAL A 13 -5.77 -2.87 -19.94
N ARG A 14 -4.85 -3.06 -18.98
CA ARG A 14 -3.41 -3.05 -19.23
C ARG A 14 -2.78 -4.41 -18.94
N ALA A 15 -1.93 -4.86 -19.86
CA ALA A 15 -1.08 -6.01 -19.63
C ALA A 15 0.17 -5.58 -18.85
N VAL A 16 0.59 -6.39 -17.88
CA VAL A 16 1.77 -6.17 -17.04
C VAL A 16 2.59 -7.47 -16.97
N SER A 17 3.89 -7.35 -16.73
CA SER A 17 4.84 -8.48 -16.76
C SER A 17 4.75 -9.42 -15.57
N GLY A 18 4.12 -8.98 -14.46
CA GLY A 18 3.96 -9.80 -13.26
C GLY A 18 3.20 -9.12 -12.12
N MET A 19 3.11 -9.80 -10.98
CA MET A 19 2.32 -9.35 -9.82
C MET A 19 2.83 -8.05 -9.21
N HIS A 20 4.15 -7.88 -9.08
CA HIS A 20 4.74 -6.68 -8.51
C HIS A 20 4.41 -5.43 -9.35
N GLU A 21 4.56 -5.54 -10.68
CA GLU A 21 4.19 -4.45 -11.60
C GLU A 21 2.68 -4.19 -11.57
N ARG A 22 1.86 -5.25 -11.51
CA ARG A 22 0.40 -5.11 -11.36
C ARG A 22 0.04 -4.26 -10.14
N LYS A 23 0.61 -4.58 -8.97
CA LYS A 23 0.32 -3.88 -7.72
C LYS A 23 0.84 -2.45 -7.75
N ALA A 24 2.03 -2.22 -8.32
CA ALA A 24 2.59 -0.88 -8.48
C ALA A 24 1.73 0.01 -9.40
N GLU A 25 1.32 -0.50 -10.56
CA GLU A 25 0.46 0.25 -11.49
C GLU A 25 -0.93 0.51 -10.89
N MET A 26 -1.56 -0.49 -10.26
CA MET A 26 -2.83 -0.29 -9.54
C MET A 26 -2.69 0.80 -8.47
N ALA A 27 -1.63 0.75 -7.67
CA ALA A 27 -1.35 1.76 -6.66
C ALA A 27 -1.07 3.13 -7.26
N ARG A 28 -0.44 3.24 -8.43
CA ARG A 28 -0.15 4.50 -9.11
C ARG A 28 -1.43 5.20 -9.58
N PHE A 29 -2.35 4.45 -10.18
CA PHE A 29 -3.59 4.98 -10.77
C PHE A 29 -4.78 5.09 -9.80
N ALA A 30 -4.70 4.48 -8.62
CA ALA A 30 -5.75 4.59 -7.61
C ALA A 30 -5.72 5.96 -6.91
N ASP A 31 -6.89 6.52 -6.57
CA ASP A 31 -7.00 7.63 -5.62
C ASP A 31 -7.24 7.12 -4.19
N ALA A 32 -7.82 5.92 -4.07
CA ALA A 32 -8.13 5.23 -2.82
C ALA A 32 -8.09 3.71 -3.03
N PHE A 33 -7.91 2.97 -1.94
CA PHE A 33 -8.02 1.51 -1.93
C PHE A 33 -9.27 1.11 -1.16
N ILE A 34 -10.07 0.18 -1.68
CA ILE A 34 -11.26 -0.34 -0.99
C ILE A 34 -11.23 -1.85 -1.01
N ALA A 35 -11.27 -2.48 0.17
CA ALA A 35 -11.46 -3.92 0.29
C ALA A 35 -12.94 -4.24 0.55
N LEU A 36 -13.45 -5.17 -0.25
CA LEU A 36 -14.75 -5.81 -0.07
C LEU A 36 -14.55 -7.15 0.67
N PRO A 37 -15.58 -7.67 1.36
CA PRO A 37 -15.51 -8.96 2.06
C PRO A 37 -14.87 -10.05 1.19
N GLY A 38 -13.77 -10.62 1.70
CA GLY A 38 -12.89 -11.47 0.92
C GLY A 38 -12.04 -12.38 1.81
N GLY A 39 -11.33 -13.30 1.15
CA GLY A 39 -10.46 -14.26 1.82
C GLY A 39 -9.00 -13.78 1.94
N TYR A 40 -8.07 -14.73 2.04
CA TYR A 40 -6.65 -14.44 2.23
C TYR A 40 -6.03 -13.55 1.16
N GLY A 41 -6.44 -13.68 -0.11
CA GLY A 41 -5.92 -12.82 -1.19
C GLY A 41 -6.23 -11.35 -0.92
N THR A 42 -7.49 -11.03 -0.61
CA THR A 42 -7.92 -9.67 -0.26
C THR A 42 -7.22 -9.15 1.00
N LEU A 43 -7.02 -10.02 2.01
CA LEU A 43 -6.32 -9.61 3.24
C LEU A 43 -4.83 -9.35 3.01
N GLU A 44 -4.16 -10.11 2.16
CA GLU A 44 -2.76 -9.87 1.79
C GLU A 44 -2.61 -8.53 1.07
N GLU A 45 -3.44 -8.28 0.04
CA GLU A 45 -3.44 -7.01 -0.70
C GLU A 45 -3.77 -5.82 0.21
N LEU A 46 -4.74 -5.98 1.11
CA LEU A 46 -5.13 -4.95 2.08
C LEU A 46 -3.98 -4.60 3.05
N LEU A 47 -3.35 -5.61 3.65
CA LEU A 47 -2.26 -5.38 4.61
C LEU A 47 -1.02 -4.78 3.93
N GLU A 48 -0.78 -5.11 2.65
CA GLU A 48 0.30 -4.49 1.87
C GLU A 48 0.08 -2.98 1.70
N VAL A 49 -1.11 -2.55 1.26
CA VAL A 49 -1.40 -1.10 1.09
C VAL A 49 -1.44 -0.35 2.42
N ILE A 50 -1.90 -0.98 3.51
CA ILE A 50 -1.81 -0.40 4.86
C ILE A 50 -0.33 -0.20 5.26
N THR A 51 0.51 -1.19 4.99
CA THR A 51 1.94 -1.12 5.31
C THR A 51 2.63 -0.03 4.49
N TRP A 52 2.30 0.12 3.21
CA TRP A 52 2.84 1.20 2.38
C TRP A 52 2.40 2.58 2.86
N ALA A 53 1.14 2.75 3.24
CA ALA A 53 0.67 3.96 3.91
C ALA A 53 1.49 4.23 5.19
N GLN A 54 1.65 3.24 6.06
CA GLN A 54 2.41 3.37 7.30
C GLN A 54 3.90 3.73 7.07
N LEU A 55 4.50 3.25 5.97
CA LEU A 55 5.87 3.59 5.58
C LEU A 55 5.99 4.98 4.91
N GLY A 56 4.89 5.67 4.65
CA GLY A 56 4.86 6.97 3.98
C GLY A 56 4.96 6.88 2.44
N ILE A 57 4.93 5.67 1.89
CA ILE A 57 5.07 5.39 0.47
C ILE A 57 3.88 5.97 -0.31
N HIS A 58 2.69 6.00 0.27
CA HIS A 58 1.57 6.77 -0.26
C HIS A 58 0.75 7.40 0.86
N LYS A 59 -0.11 8.35 0.47
CA LYS A 59 -1.04 9.03 1.38
C LYS A 59 -2.52 8.81 1.03
N LYS A 60 -2.78 7.85 0.14
CA LYS A 60 -4.12 7.47 -0.34
C LYS A 60 -4.92 6.77 0.77
N PRO A 61 -6.21 7.07 0.95
CA PRO A 61 -7.02 6.45 1.98
C PRO A 61 -7.26 4.96 1.69
N VAL A 62 -7.38 4.17 2.75
CA VAL A 62 -7.68 2.73 2.71
C VAL A 62 -9.02 2.46 3.38
N GLY A 63 -9.98 1.97 2.61
CA GLY A 63 -11.36 1.72 3.03
C GLY A 63 -11.70 0.25 3.17
N LEU A 64 -12.47 -0.09 4.20
CA LEU A 64 -13.12 -1.38 4.39
C LEU A 64 -14.63 -1.22 4.25
N LEU A 65 -15.22 -1.88 3.26
CA LEU A 65 -16.66 -1.98 3.15
C LEU A 65 -17.16 -3.07 4.11
N ASN A 66 -17.55 -2.66 5.31
CA ASN A 66 -17.88 -3.55 6.42
C ASN A 66 -19.36 -3.99 6.41
N VAL A 67 -19.75 -4.72 5.37
CA VAL A 67 -21.12 -5.26 5.23
C VAL A 67 -21.40 -6.26 6.34
N ASP A 68 -22.53 -6.09 7.03
CA ASP A 68 -22.99 -6.97 8.11
C ASP A 68 -21.95 -7.28 9.20
N GLY A 69 -21.00 -6.36 9.44
CA GLY A 69 -19.95 -6.53 10.44
C GLY A 69 -18.85 -7.54 10.08
N PHE A 70 -18.71 -7.90 8.78
CA PHE A 70 -17.71 -8.86 8.32
C PHE A 70 -16.27 -8.58 8.81
N TYR A 71 -15.89 -7.30 8.85
CA TYR A 71 -14.55 -6.85 9.28
C TYR A 71 -14.46 -6.49 10.77
N ASP A 72 -15.53 -6.63 11.57
CA ASP A 72 -15.50 -6.32 13.00
C ASP A 72 -14.37 -7.06 13.75
N PRO A 73 -14.11 -8.36 13.50
CA PRO A 73 -13.00 -9.07 14.14
C PRO A 73 -11.62 -8.52 13.73
N LEU A 74 -11.46 -8.11 12.47
CA LEU A 74 -10.22 -7.53 11.98
C LEU A 74 -9.97 -6.16 12.61
N LEU A 75 -10.99 -5.30 12.64
CA LEU A 75 -10.90 -3.99 13.27
C LEU A 75 -10.57 -4.12 14.77
N SER A 76 -11.22 -5.05 15.46
CA SER A 76 -10.93 -5.34 16.87
C SER A 76 -9.50 -5.84 17.09
N PHE A 77 -8.97 -6.66 16.18
CA PHE A 77 -7.58 -7.10 16.23
C PHE A 77 -6.60 -5.92 16.06
N ILE A 78 -6.88 -5.01 15.13
CA ILE A 78 -6.06 -3.81 14.92
C ILE A 78 -6.12 -2.92 16.17
N ASP A 79 -7.31 -2.70 16.75
CA ASP A 79 -7.48 -1.92 17.99
C ASP A 79 -6.68 -2.52 19.16
N MET A 80 -6.70 -3.85 19.30
CA MET A 80 -5.87 -4.55 20.28
C MET A 80 -4.37 -4.33 20.01
N ALA A 81 -3.91 -4.47 18.77
CA ALA A 81 -2.51 -4.26 18.41
C ALA A 81 -2.04 -2.82 18.66
N VAL A 82 -2.95 -1.83 18.56
CA VAL A 82 -2.69 -0.45 18.96
C VAL A 82 -2.52 -0.35 20.47
N ASN A 83 -3.46 -0.92 21.25
CA ASN A 83 -3.42 -0.88 22.71
C ASN A 83 -2.16 -1.56 23.29
N GLU A 84 -1.70 -2.63 22.67
CA GLU A 84 -0.47 -3.34 23.05
C GLU A 84 0.80 -2.66 22.52
N GLY A 85 0.68 -1.57 21.74
CA GLY A 85 1.80 -0.78 21.24
C GLY A 85 2.52 -1.36 20.01
N PHE A 86 1.95 -2.38 19.34
CA PHE A 86 2.47 -2.90 18.08
C PHE A 86 2.16 -1.98 16.89
N ILE A 87 1.03 -1.27 16.95
CA ILE A 87 0.62 -0.28 15.95
C ILE A 87 0.52 1.08 16.64
N LYS A 88 1.01 2.14 15.99
CA LYS A 88 0.87 3.49 16.52
C LYS A 88 -0.56 4.02 16.31
N GLU A 89 -1.00 4.90 17.20
CA GLU A 89 -2.34 5.51 17.14
C GLU A 89 -2.61 6.29 15.83
N ASP A 90 -1.59 6.92 15.26
CA ASP A 90 -1.68 7.59 13.96
C ASP A 90 -1.87 6.58 12.80
N ALA A 91 -1.14 5.47 12.82
CA ALA A 91 -1.27 4.39 11.86
C ALA A 91 -2.65 3.70 11.94
N ARG A 92 -3.31 3.70 13.10
CA ARG A 92 -4.68 3.20 13.23
C ARG A 92 -5.69 3.93 12.33
N ARG A 93 -5.44 5.21 12.06
CA ARG A 93 -6.31 6.08 11.24
C ARG A 93 -6.16 5.85 9.74
N ILE A 94 -5.18 5.04 9.32
CA ILE A 94 -5.02 4.63 7.91
C ILE A 94 -6.28 3.91 7.42
N VAL A 95 -6.87 3.06 8.27
CA VAL A 95 -8.00 2.20 7.91
C VAL A 95 -9.31 2.87 8.30
N ILE A 96 -10.12 3.18 7.27
CA ILE A 96 -11.47 3.72 7.39
C ILE A 96 -12.46 2.60 7.12
N SER A 97 -13.52 2.49 7.91
CA SER A 97 -14.61 1.53 7.64
C SER A 97 -15.98 2.19 7.62
N ALA A 98 -16.88 1.60 6.84
CA ALA A 98 -18.29 1.94 6.82
C ALA A 98 -19.13 0.75 6.35
N PRO A 99 -20.39 0.62 6.80
CA PRO A 99 -21.28 -0.48 6.42
C PRO A 99 -21.85 -0.35 5.00
N THR A 100 -21.78 0.84 4.39
CA THR A 100 -22.33 1.09 3.05
C THR A 100 -21.31 1.77 2.14
N ALA A 101 -21.39 1.49 0.84
CA ALA A 101 -20.49 2.09 -0.14
C ALA A 101 -20.58 3.62 -0.16
N LYS A 102 -21.80 4.17 -0.04
CA LYS A 102 -22.03 5.61 -0.01
C LYS A 102 -21.33 6.27 1.18
N GLU A 103 -21.51 5.71 2.37
CA GLU A 103 -20.86 6.23 3.57
C GLU A 103 -19.34 6.08 3.51
N LEU A 104 -18.85 4.96 2.97
CA LEU A 104 -17.42 4.74 2.81
C LEU A 104 -16.79 5.81 1.92
N VAL A 105 -17.36 6.05 0.72
CA VAL A 105 -16.83 7.05 -0.21
C VAL A 105 -16.80 8.44 0.42
N LEU A 106 -17.86 8.86 1.12
CA LEU A 106 -17.87 10.15 1.82
C LEU A 106 -16.72 10.27 2.84
N LYS A 107 -16.48 9.23 3.64
CA LYS A 107 -15.37 9.23 4.61
C LYS A 107 -14.00 9.24 3.92
N LEU A 108 -13.86 8.58 2.77
CA LEU A 108 -12.62 8.58 1.99
C LEU A 108 -12.32 9.95 1.38
N GLU A 109 -13.35 10.68 0.94
CA GLU A 109 -13.20 12.05 0.41
C GLU A 109 -12.79 13.06 1.48
N GLU A 110 -13.22 12.85 2.73
CA GLU A 110 -12.87 13.68 3.89
C GLU A 110 -11.51 13.34 4.50
N TYR A 111 -10.85 12.28 4.02
CA TYR A 111 -9.61 11.80 4.61
C TYR A 111 -8.45 12.78 4.45
N VAL A 112 -7.78 13.07 5.56
CA VAL A 112 -6.52 13.81 5.60
C VAL A 112 -5.43 12.91 6.20
N PRO A 113 -4.31 12.67 5.48
CA PRO A 113 -3.22 11.84 5.98
C PRO A 113 -2.46 12.57 7.10
N GLU A 114 -2.52 12.04 8.32
CA GLU A 114 -1.91 12.64 9.53
C GLU A 114 -0.54 12.04 9.91
N TYR A 115 0.04 11.13 9.11
CA TYR A 115 1.34 10.51 9.38
C TYR A 115 2.47 11.09 8.52
N GLU A 116 3.60 11.42 9.16
CA GLU A 116 4.85 11.76 8.48
C GLU A 116 5.83 10.58 8.58
N VAL A 117 6.19 9.98 7.44
CA VAL A 117 7.33 9.04 7.34
C VAL A 117 8.05 9.27 6.00
N GLY A 118 9.39 9.29 6.07
CA GLY A 118 10.31 9.82 5.06
C GLY A 118 10.77 8.87 3.96
N LEU A 119 9.95 7.90 3.54
CA LEU A 119 10.23 7.10 2.35
C LEU A 119 9.35 7.56 1.20
N VAL A 120 9.93 8.39 0.34
CA VAL A 120 9.31 8.93 -0.88
C VAL A 120 9.69 8.01 -2.04
N TRP A 121 8.75 7.66 -2.92
CA TRP A 121 9.10 6.99 -4.19
C TRP A 121 10.15 7.81 -4.94
N GLU A 122 11.07 7.14 -5.64
CA GLU A 122 12.15 7.78 -6.40
C GLU A 122 11.60 8.82 -7.42
N ASP A 123 10.44 8.52 -8.03
CA ASP A 123 9.72 9.38 -8.97
C ASP A 123 9.05 10.62 -8.34
N GLN A 124 9.01 10.69 -7.00
CA GLN A 124 8.44 11.80 -6.22
C GLN A 124 9.51 12.59 -5.46
N MET A 125 10.80 12.25 -5.63
CA MET A 125 11.89 13.03 -5.05
C MET A 125 12.05 14.38 -5.77
N PRO A 126 12.20 15.51 -5.05
CA PRO A 126 12.61 16.75 -5.68
C PRO A 126 13.98 16.55 -6.34
N PRO A 127 14.28 17.21 -7.48
CA PRO A 127 15.54 17.02 -8.21
C PRO A 127 16.80 17.22 -7.35
N SER A 128 16.69 17.97 -6.26
CA SER A 128 17.75 18.22 -5.29
C SER A 128 18.14 17.01 -4.42
N ALA A 129 17.27 16.01 -4.26
CA ALA A 129 17.53 14.84 -3.41
C ALA A 129 18.16 13.67 -4.19
N ALA A 130 17.89 13.54 -5.50
CA ALA A 130 18.46 12.50 -6.35
C ALA A 130 20.00 12.58 -6.46
N ALA A 131 20.58 13.77 -6.25
CA ALA A 131 22.03 13.97 -6.29
C ALA A 131 22.80 13.46 -5.05
N ALA A 132 22.10 13.08 -3.97
CA ALA A 132 22.74 12.72 -2.70
C ALA A 132 23.01 11.22 -2.52
N HIS A 133 22.47 10.35 -3.38
CA HIS A 133 22.68 8.90 -3.31
C HIS A 133 23.53 8.38 -4.48
N GLY A 134 24.76 8.88 -4.57
CA GLY A 134 25.83 8.24 -5.32
C GLY A 134 26.41 7.04 -4.56
N PHE A 135 25.65 5.95 -4.42
CA PHE A 135 26.26 4.64 -4.14
C PHE A 135 26.64 4.01 -5.48
N ALA A 136 27.79 4.40 -6.02
CA ALA A 136 28.45 3.61 -7.04
C ALA A 136 29.00 2.35 -6.35
N PRO A 137 28.62 1.13 -6.76
CA PRO A 137 29.30 -0.05 -6.26
C PRO A 137 30.74 -0.03 -6.77
N GLU A 138 31.69 0.02 -5.84
CA GLU A 138 33.12 -0.07 -6.12
C GLU A 138 33.38 -1.45 -6.75
N LEU A 139 33.64 -1.46 -8.05
CA LEU A 139 34.10 -2.64 -8.77
C LEU A 139 35.48 -2.99 -8.23
N VAL A 140 35.55 -4.01 -7.37
CA VAL A 140 36.81 -4.63 -6.95
C VAL A 140 37.40 -5.34 -8.17
N GLU A 141 38.38 -4.72 -8.82
CA GLU A 141 39.16 -5.37 -9.88
C GLU A 141 40.01 -6.51 -9.29
N PRO A 142 40.05 -7.69 -9.94
CA PRO A 142 40.91 -8.77 -9.51
C PRO A 142 42.38 -8.43 -9.79
N GLY A 143 43.16 -8.29 -8.71
CA GLY A 143 44.57 -7.96 -8.76
C GLY A 143 45.41 -8.93 -9.58
N ILE A 144 46.04 -8.41 -10.62
CA ILE A 144 47.24 -8.98 -11.23
C ILE A 144 48.40 -8.07 -10.85
N THR A 145 49.32 -8.56 -10.02
CA THR A 145 50.70 -8.05 -10.01
C THR A 145 51.66 -9.22 -10.02
N SER A 146 52.24 -9.47 -11.19
CA SER A 146 53.49 -10.20 -11.34
C SER A 146 54.70 -9.30 -11.04
N SER A 147 55.79 -9.97 -10.64
CA SER A 147 57.20 -9.55 -10.58
C SER A 147 57.68 -8.64 -9.45
N SER A 148 58.41 -9.22 -8.49
CA SER A 148 59.87 -9.28 -8.51
C SER A 148 60.35 -10.55 -7.80
#